data_AF-A0A2D6X3H0-F1
#
_entry.id   AF-A0A2D6X3H0-F1
#
_cell.length_a   1.000
_cell.length_b   1.000
_cell.length_c   1.000
_cell.angle_alpha   90.00
_cell.angle_beta   90.00
_cell.angle_gamma   90.00
#
_symmetry.space_group_name_H-M   'P 1'
#
loop_
_entity.id
_entity.type
_entity.pdbx_description
1 polymer ?
#
loop_
_entity_poly.entity_id
_entity_poly.type
_entity_poly.pdbx_seq_one_letter_code
_entity_poly.pdbx_strand_id
1 'polypeptide(L)'
;MPHYPDSKNIASFGDLRRHYDAIKKELEQTQQEVKNERYGIRQAVKGERETQAELAKSKGKTAKLEKQVGAQERAKQDSNRAAAWSASAATAMTIFYEVCRATGQWPGGYGWQAVWEHPATNGATICFLTWIFSQCYASTQD
;
A
#
# COMPACT_ATOMS: atom_id res chain seq x y z
N MET A 1 -20.49 48.48 30.48
CA MET A 1 -21.50 48.62 29.41
C MET A 1 -21.38 50.01 28.81
N PRO A 2 -21.44 50.19 27.48
CA PRO A 2 -21.41 51.52 26.88
C PRO A 2 -22.62 52.31 27.38
N HIS A 3 -22.40 53.47 27.98
CA HIS A 3 -23.46 54.35 28.44
C HIS A 3 -23.92 55.19 27.24
N TYR A 4 -25.01 54.79 26.60
CA TYR A 4 -25.58 55.56 25.50
C TYR A 4 -26.31 56.80 26.04
N PRO A 5 -26.12 57.99 25.44
CA PRO A 5 -26.82 59.20 25.83
C PRO A 5 -28.32 59.07 25.57
N ASP A 6 -29.11 59.75 26.39
CA ASP A 6 -30.57 59.67 26.37
C ASP A 6 -31.12 60.27 25.05
N SER A 7 -31.88 59.48 24.29
CA SER A 7 -32.36 59.82 22.93
C SER A 7 -33.21 61.10 22.82
N LYS A 8 -33.68 61.60 23.97
CA LYS A 8 -34.56 62.76 24.10
C LYS A 8 -33.83 64.08 24.36
N ASN A 9 -32.53 64.05 24.64
CA ASN A 9 -31.74 65.25 24.91
C ASN A 9 -30.88 65.59 23.69
N ILE A 10 -31.04 66.80 23.15
CA ILE A 10 -30.23 67.27 22.01
C ILE A 10 -28.81 67.50 22.53
N ALA A 11 -27.89 66.62 22.14
CA ALA A 11 -26.48 66.70 22.51
C ALA A 11 -25.87 68.01 21.97
N SER A 12 -24.90 68.59 22.69
CA SER A 12 -24.22 69.80 22.21
C SER A 12 -23.46 69.50 20.91
N PHE A 13 -23.16 70.53 20.09
CA PHE A 13 -22.37 70.37 18.86
C PHE A 13 -21.02 69.66 19.11
N GLY A 14 -20.42 69.84 20.29
CA GLY A 14 -19.18 69.15 20.68
C GLY A 14 -19.37 67.65 20.90
N ASP A 15 -20.51 67.26 21.48
CA ASP A 15 -20.84 65.85 21.75
C ASP A 15 -21.23 65.12 20.46
N LEU A 16 -21.97 65.78 19.56
CA LEU A 16 -22.27 65.25 18.22
C LEU A 16 -21.00 64.94 17.44
N ARG A 17 -19.99 65.83 17.49
CA ARG A 17 -18.70 65.61 16.81
C ARG A 17 -17.95 64.42 17.39
N ARG A 18 -17.94 64.27 18.73
CA ARG A 18 -17.33 63.12 19.42
C ARG A 18 -18.01 61.81 19.06
N HIS A 19 -19.34 61.78 19.01
CA HIS A 19 -20.09 60.58 18.61
C HIS A 19 -19.84 60.23 17.15
N TYR A 20 -19.77 61.23 16.26
CA TYR A 20 -19.42 61.02 14.86
C TYR A 20 -18.02 60.42 14.70
N ASP A 21 -17.02 60.98 15.38
CA ASP A 21 -15.64 60.47 15.33
C ASP A 21 -15.53 59.05 15.92
N ALA A 22 -16.31 58.74 16.97
CA ALA A 22 -16.39 57.41 17.55
C ALA A 22 -17.00 56.38 16.57
N ILE A 23 -18.15 56.71 15.96
CA ILE A 23 -18.81 55.86 14.95
C ILE A 23 -17.89 55.65 13.74
N LYS A 24 -17.19 56.71 13.30
CA LYS A 24 -16.24 56.60 12.20
C LYS A 24 -15.10 55.63 12.53
N LYS A 25 -14.56 55.71 13.74
CA LYS A 25 -13.51 54.79 14.22
C LYS A 25 -14.01 53.34 14.33
N GLU A 26 -15.22 53.13 14.83
CA GLU A 26 -15.85 51.80 14.86
C GLU A 26 -16.04 51.25 13.44
N LEU A 27 -16.51 52.07 12.50
CA LEU A 27 -16.68 51.67 11.11
C LEU A 27 -15.34 51.25 10.47
N GLU A 28 -14.27 52.03 10.69
CA GLU A 28 -12.93 51.70 10.21
C GLU A 28 -12.40 50.39 10.82
N GLN A 29 -12.66 50.16 12.11
CA GLN A 29 -12.31 48.90 12.79
C GLN A 29 -13.07 47.71 12.21
N THR A 30 -14.39 47.80 12.07
CA THR A 30 -15.20 46.73 11.49
C THR A 30 -14.80 46.42 10.04
N GLN A 31 -14.48 47.44 9.24
CA GLN A 31 -13.99 47.24 7.88
C GLN A 31 -12.65 46.49 7.86
N GLN A 32 -11.76 46.78 8.81
CA GLN A 32 -10.48 46.11 8.93
C GLN A 32 -10.65 44.66 9.40
N GLU A 33 -11.54 44.40 10.35
CA GLU A 33 -11.89 43.06 10.83
C GLU A 33 -12.45 42.20 9.69
N VAL A 34 -13.40 42.72 8.90
CA VAL A 34 -13.97 42.02 7.75
C VAL A 34 -12.90 41.68 6.70
N LYS A 35 -11.92 42.57 6.48
CA LYS A 35 -10.79 42.29 5.58
C LYS A 35 -9.91 41.16 6.11
N ASN A 36 -9.60 41.18 7.40
CA ASN A 36 -8.78 40.16 8.06
C ASN A 36 -9.48 38.80 8.06
N GLU A 37 -10.78 38.75 8.36
CA GLU A 37 -11.59 37.54 8.30
C GLU A 37 -11.63 36.96 6.88
N ARG A 38 -11.88 37.80 5.87
CA ARG A 38 -11.86 37.37 4.47
C ARG A 38 -10.51 36.79 4.07
N TYR A 39 -9.41 37.35 4.57
CA TYR A 39 -8.07 36.82 4.34
C TYR A 39 -7.88 35.46 5.04
N GLY A 40 -8.30 35.35 6.31
CA GLY A 40 -8.26 34.10 7.07
C GLY A 40 -9.05 32.97 6.39
N ILE A 41 -10.26 33.28 5.91
CA ILE A 41 -11.10 32.31 5.17
C ILE A 41 -10.40 31.86 3.88
N ARG A 42 -9.80 32.78 3.12
CA ARG A 42 -9.07 32.40 1.89
C ARG A 42 -7.87 31.50 2.17
N GLN A 43 -7.13 31.79 3.24
CA GLN A 43 -6.01 30.97 3.69
C GLN A 43 -6.47 29.57 4.11
N ALA A 44 -7.55 29.49 4.90
CA ALA A 44 -8.13 28.21 5.34
C ALA A 44 -8.60 27.37 4.14
N VAL A 45 -9.35 27.95 3.20
CA VAL A 45 -9.81 27.25 1.98
C VAL A 45 -8.63 26.78 1.12
N LYS A 46 -7.56 27.58 1.04
CA LYS A 46 -6.35 27.18 0.30
C LYS A 46 -5.67 25.98 0.98
N GLY A 47 -5.51 26.02 2.30
CA GLY A 47 -4.93 24.91 3.07
C GLY A 47 -5.76 23.63 2.98
N GLU A 48 -7.09 23.73 3.02
CA GLU A 48 -7.98 22.57 2.82
C GLU A 48 -7.83 21.95 1.43
N ARG A 49 -7.68 22.77 0.37
CA ARG A 49 -7.45 22.24 -0.98
C ARG A 49 -6.11 21.54 -1.13
N GLU A 50 -5.06 22.10 -0.54
CA GLU A 50 -3.71 21.51 -0.56
C GLU A 50 -3.69 20.17 0.19
N THR A 51 -4.26 20.11 1.38
CA THR A 51 -4.37 18.87 2.18
C THR A 51 -5.23 17.81 1.48
N GLN A 52 -6.34 18.18 0.83
CA GLN A 52 -7.13 17.24 0.01
C GLN A 52 -6.34 16.69 -1.17
N ALA A 53 -5.54 17.53 -1.86
CA ALA A 53 -4.70 17.08 -2.96
C ALA A 53 -3.60 16.12 -2.49
N GLU A 54 -3.01 16.35 -1.32
CA GLU A 54 -2.04 15.43 -0.71
C GLU A 54 -2.67 14.11 -0.29
N LEU A 55 -3.87 14.13 0.30
CA LEU A 55 -4.65 12.94 0.62
C LEU A 55 -4.99 12.11 -0.63
N ALA A 56 -5.35 12.75 -1.73
CA ALA A 56 -5.60 12.06 -2.99
C ALA A 56 -4.32 11.39 -3.54
N LYS A 57 -3.18 12.09 -3.47
CA LYS A 57 -1.87 11.55 -3.88
C LYS A 57 -1.45 10.39 -2.99
N SER A 58 -1.64 10.47 -1.67
CA SER A 58 -1.26 9.41 -0.74
C SER A 58 -2.09 8.15 -0.96
N LYS A 59 -3.43 8.28 -1.11
CA LYS A 59 -4.32 7.16 -1.48
C LYS A 59 -3.91 6.50 -2.81
N GLY A 60 -3.50 7.29 -3.79
CA GLY A 60 -2.99 6.74 -5.06
C GLY A 60 -1.68 5.97 -4.90
N LYS A 61 -0.80 6.40 -3.99
CA LYS A 61 0.45 5.70 -3.67
C LYS A 61 0.21 4.41 -2.89
N THR A 62 -0.67 4.41 -1.89
CA THR A 62 -0.99 3.20 -1.11
C THR A 62 -1.60 2.11 -1.99
N ALA A 63 -2.54 2.45 -2.87
CA ALA A 63 -3.13 1.48 -3.80
C ALA A 63 -2.11 0.87 -4.78
N LYS A 64 -1.09 1.64 -5.19
CA LYS A 64 0.01 1.11 -6.01
C LYS A 64 0.93 0.19 -5.21
N LEU A 65 1.25 0.55 -3.98
CA LEU A 65 2.09 -0.25 -3.08
C LEU A 65 1.40 -1.57 -2.72
N GLU A 66 0.10 -1.56 -2.41
CA GLU A 66 -0.68 -2.79 -2.13
C GLU A 66 -0.66 -3.75 -3.33
N LYS A 67 -0.81 -3.23 -4.55
CA LYS A 67 -0.70 -4.06 -5.76
C LYS A 67 0.71 -4.64 -5.95
N GLN A 68 1.76 -3.86 -5.68
CA GLN A 68 3.14 -4.32 -5.81
C GLN A 68 3.49 -5.36 -4.74
N VAL A 69 3.12 -5.11 -3.48
CA VAL A 69 3.34 -6.04 -2.37
C VAL A 69 2.56 -7.33 -2.61
N GLY A 70 1.28 -7.24 -3.01
CA GLY A 70 0.49 -8.43 -3.34
C GLY A 70 1.05 -9.24 -4.51
N ALA A 71 1.58 -8.58 -5.55
CA ALA A 71 2.27 -9.26 -6.65
C ALA A 71 3.58 -9.94 -6.18
N GLN A 72 4.36 -9.26 -5.32
CA GLN A 72 5.60 -9.79 -4.77
C GLN A 72 5.35 -10.98 -3.83
N GLU A 73 4.29 -10.91 -3.01
CA GLU A 73 3.88 -12.01 -2.14
C GLU A 73 3.42 -13.23 -2.93
N ARG A 74 2.63 -13.04 -4.00
CA ARG A 74 2.24 -14.13 -4.90
C ARG A 74 3.46 -14.78 -5.55
N ALA A 75 4.38 -13.97 -6.09
CA ALA A 75 5.62 -14.48 -6.67
C ALA A 75 6.46 -15.26 -5.64
N LYS A 76 6.52 -14.78 -4.39
CA LYS A 76 7.21 -15.48 -3.29
C LYS A 76 6.54 -16.80 -2.94
N GLN A 77 5.20 -16.82 -2.89
CA GLN A 77 4.44 -18.05 -2.63
C GLN A 77 4.65 -19.07 -3.75
N ASP A 78 4.60 -18.66 -5.01
CA ASP A 78 4.83 -19.53 -6.16
C ASP A 78 6.27 -20.07 -6.19
N SER A 79 7.25 -19.21 -5.89
CA SER A 79 8.64 -19.62 -5.75
C SER A 79 8.83 -20.64 -4.63
N ASN A 80 8.21 -20.44 -3.47
CA ASN A 80 8.30 -21.36 -2.35
C ASN A 80 7.65 -22.71 -2.67
N ARG A 81 6.53 -22.72 -3.41
CA ARG A 81 5.86 -23.94 -3.87
C ARG A 81 6.74 -24.71 -4.86
N ALA A 82 7.31 -24.03 -5.85
CA ALA A 82 8.22 -24.64 -6.81
C ALA A 82 9.48 -25.21 -6.12
N ALA A 83 10.01 -24.50 -5.12
CA ALA A 83 11.12 -24.99 -4.31
C ALA A 83 10.72 -26.23 -3.49
N ALA A 84 9.52 -26.27 -2.90
CA ALA A 84 9.04 -27.43 -2.18
C ALA A 84 8.89 -28.67 -3.09
N TRP A 85 8.29 -28.53 -4.26
CA TRP A 85 8.12 -29.65 -5.20
C TRP A 85 9.45 -30.19 -5.72
N SER A 86 10.39 -29.29 -6.05
CA SER A 86 11.72 -29.70 -6.52
C SER A 86 12.56 -30.36 -5.41
N ALA A 87 12.44 -29.88 -4.16
CA ALA A 87 13.04 -30.54 -3.00
C ALA A 87 12.47 -31.95 -2.80
N SER A 88 11.14 -32.12 -2.85
CA SER A 88 10.51 -33.44 -2.74
C SER A 88 10.92 -34.37 -3.88
N ALA A 89 11.03 -33.87 -5.11
CA ALA A 89 11.50 -34.65 -6.27
C ALA A 89 12.94 -35.12 -6.10
N ALA A 90 13.82 -34.25 -5.60
CA ALA A 90 15.20 -34.61 -5.28
C ALA A 90 15.26 -35.69 -4.20
N THR A 91 14.50 -35.55 -3.11
CA THR A 91 14.45 -36.57 -2.04
C THR A 91 13.94 -37.92 -2.56
N ALA A 92 12.87 -37.91 -3.37
CA ALA A 92 12.34 -39.13 -3.97
C ALA A 92 13.38 -39.84 -4.86
N MET A 93 14.13 -39.06 -5.65
CA MET A 93 15.18 -39.61 -6.50
C MET A 93 16.34 -40.19 -5.67
N THR A 94 16.74 -39.53 -4.58
CA THR A 94 17.75 -40.07 -3.66
C THR A 94 17.31 -41.41 -3.07
N ILE A 95 16.07 -41.51 -2.58
CA ILE A 95 15.53 -42.77 -2.04
C ILE A 95 15.54 -43.85 -3.13
N PHE A 96 15.12 -43.51 -4.35
CA PHE A 96 15.13 -44.42 -5.48
C PHE A 96 16.53 -44.97 -5.79
N TYR A 97 17.57 -44.12 -5.81
CA TYR A 97 18.95 -44.55 -6.01
C TYR A 97 19.45 -45.47 -4.90
N GLU A 98 19.15 -45.14 -3.63
CA GLU A 98 19.54 -45.98 -2.49
C GLU A 98 18.89 -47.37 -2.57
N VAL A 99 17.61 -47.43 -2.95
CA VAL A 99 16.89 -48.70 -3.13
C VAL A 99 17.47 -49.52 -4.30
N CYS A 100 17.72 -48.89 -5.45
CA CYS A 100 18.32 -49.57 -6.61
C CYS A 100 19.72 -50.10 -6.28
N ARG A 101 20.52 -49.33 -5.54
CA ARG A 101 21.85 -49.73 -5.11
C ARG A 101 21.83 -50.86 -4.09
N ALA A 102 20.90 -50.83 -3.13
CA ALA A 102 20.75 -51.88 -2.13
C ALA A 102 20.26 -53.21 -2.72
N THR A 103 19.37 -53.15 -3.72
CA THR A 103 18.78 -54.34 -4.36
C THR A 103 19.60 -54.85 -5.54
N GLY A 104 20.51 -54.05 -6.08
CA GLY A 104 21.22 -54.33 -7.33
C GLY A 104 20.31 -54.33 -8.56
N GLN A 105 19.07 -53.86 -8.42
CA GLN A 105 18.06 -53.86 -9.47
C GLN A 105 17.83 -52.43 -9.97
N TRP A 106 18.31 -52.15 -11.17
CA TRP A 106 18.05 -50.91 -11.89
C TRP A 106 16.87 -51.10 -12.85
N PRO A 107 16.00 -50.10 -13.06
CA PRO A 107 15.00 -50.17 -14.11
C PRO A 107 15.66 -50.33 -15.48
N GLY A 108 15.29 -51.39 -16.20
CA GLY A 108 15.96 -51.78 -17.46
C GLY A 108 17.14 -52.76 -17.28
N GLY A 109 17.50 -53.10 -16.04
CA GLY A 109 18.58 -54.03 -15.71
C GLY A 109 19.96 -53.36 -15.63
N TYR A 110 20.99 -54.17 -15.37
CA TYR A 110 22.36 -53.70 -15.09
C TYR A 110 22.98 -52.85 -16.21
N GLY A 111 22.59 -53.09 -17.47
CA GLY A 111 23.06 -52.31 -18.62
C GLY A 111 22.58 -50.85 -18.64
N TRP A 112 21.51 -50.53 -17.90
CA TRP A 112 20.96 -49.17 -17.82
C TRP A 112 21.50 -48.37 -16.64
N GLN A 113 22.31 -48.98 -15.77
CA GLN A 113 22.91 -48.31 -14.62
C GLN A 113 23.65 -47.02 -15.04
N ALA A 114 24.47 -47.10 -16.10
CA ALA A 114 25.21 -45.94 -16.60
C ALA A 114 24.29 -44.81 -17.09
N VAL A 115 23.10 -45.14 -17.61
CA VAL A 115 22.09 -44.16 -18.05
C VAL A 115 21.46 -43.50 -16.84
N TRP A 116 21.09 -44.28 -15.82
CA TRP A 116 20.49 -43.77 -14.58
C TRP A 116 21.48 -43.00 -13.72
N GLU A 117 22.78 -43.28 -13.77
CA GLU A 117 23.79 -42.52 -13.03
C GLU A 117 24.25 -41.25 -13.77
N HIS A 118 23.87 -41.11 -15.04
CA HIS A 118 24.27 -39.96 -15.85
C HIS A 118 23.60 -38.66 -15.34
N PRO A 119 24.36 -37.58 -15.06
CA PRO A 119 23.83 -36.35 -14.47
C PRO A 119 22.64 -35.74 -15.21
N ALA A 120 22.61 -35.83 -16.54
CA ALA A 120 21.50 -35.33 -17.35
C ALA A 120 20.20 -36.13 -17.14
N THR A 121 20.30 -37.45 -16.94
CA THR A 121 19.15 -38.30 -16.66
C THR A 121 18.59 -37.98 -15.28
N ASN A 122 19.46 -37.75 -14.29
CA ASN A 122 19.06 -37.34 -12.94
C ASN A 122 18.31 -36.01 -12.98
N GLY A 123 18.87 -35.02 -13.67
CA GLY A 123 18.24 -33.71 -13.84
C GLY A 123 16.89 -33.78 -14.55
N ALA A 124 16.82 -34.53 -15.66
CA ALA A 124 15.56 -34.72 -16.39
C ALA A 124 14.49 -35.42 -15.55
N THR A 125 14.88 -36.44 -14.78
CA THR A 125 13.95 -37.20 -13.92
C THR A 125 13.44 -36.35 -12.77
N ILE A 126 14.31 -35.55 -12.14
CA ILE A 126 13.90 -34.60 -11.08
C ILE A 126 12.93 -33.55 -11.65
N CYS A 127 13.21 -32.99 -12.83
CA CYS A 127 12.29 -32.05 -13.48
C CYS A 127 10.92 -32.69 -13.77
N PHE A 128 10.91 -33.93 -14.26
CA PHE A 128 9.68 -34.66 -14.54
C PHE A 128 8.89 -34.97 -13.26
N LEU A 129 9.56 -35.43 -12.20
CA LEU A 129 8.93 -35.69 -10.90
C LEU A 129 8.39 -34.40 -10.26
N THR A 130 9.11 -33.29 -10.40
CA THR A 130 8.66 -31.97 -9.94
C THR A 130 7.35 -31.58 -10.63
N TRP A 131 7.24 -31.81 -11.94
CA TRP A 131 6.01 -31.58 -12.70
C TRP A 131 4.87 -32.47 -12.23
N ILE A 132 5.11 -33.77 -12.01
CA ILE A 132 4.09 -34.69 -11.47
C ILE A 132 3.60 -34.22 -10.11
N PHE A 133 4.49 -33.88 -9.17
CA PHE A 133 4.10 -33.39 -7.85
C PHE A 133 3.29 -32.09 -7.92
N SER A 134 3.63 -31.20 -8.85
CA SER A 134 2.84 -30.00 -9.12
C SER A 134 1.41 -30.33 -9.59
N GLN A 135 1.26 -31.29 -10.52
CA GLN A 135 -0.06 -31.72 -11.02
C GLN A 135 -0.89 -32.43 -9.94
N CYS A 136 -0.28 -33.33 -9.17
CA CYS A 136 -0.95 -34.01 -8.06
C CYS A 136 -1.46 -33.00 -7.02
N TYR A 137 -0.66 -31.98 -6.70
CA TYR A 137 -1.08 -30.92 -5.80
C TYR A 137 -2.26 -30.11 -6.37
N ALA A 138 -2.20 -29.74 -7.64
CA ALA A 138 -3.31 -29.05 -8.30
C ALA A 138 -4.62 -29.84 -8.22
N SER A 139 -4.57 -31.16 -8.46
CA SER A 139 -5.76 -32.03 -8.36
C SER A 139 -6.32 -32.21 -6.95
N THR A 140 -5.61 -31.79 -5.90
CA THR A 140 -6.09 -31.87 -4.50
C THR A 140 -6.67 -30.55 -4.00
N GLN A 141 -6.59 -29.47 -4.79
CA GLN A 141 -7.16 -28.16 -4.45
C GLN A 141 -8.56 -27.93 -5.04
N ASP A 142 -9.01 -28.81 -5.94
CA ASP A 142 -10.38 -28.89 -6.45
C ASP A 142 -11.27 -29.73 -5.52
#